data_AF-A0A9D4IVI8-F1
#
_entry.id   AF-A0A9D4IVI8-F1
#
_cell.length_a   1.000
_cell.length_b   1.000
_cell.length_c   1.000
_cell.angle_alpha   90.00
_cell.angle_beta   90.00
_cell.angle_gamma   90.00
#
_symmetry.space_group_name_H-M   'P 1'
#
loop_
_entity.id
_entity.type
_entity.pdbx_description
1 polymer ?
#
loop_
_entity_poly.entity_id
_entity_poly.type
_entity_poly.pdbx_seq_one_letter_code
_entity_poly.pdbx_strand_id
1 'polypeptide(L)'
;MHSAVLRLRSGMELIGSTAPQRNWRGIIIALLVIVTVLGLIVTAIVLVTPREIEENFGDKLSYKDVINHHFDPKPFHASWRSGSVLMYRSDDGGVVQFDCDSNTSTLVMDNTTFRELNTESYEISADGKFAILPYDINYIYRHSFVAKYKLFNIKTRSHRDLVGPSTPQQEGELTFQCVTWSPVGNSLVSRQG
;
A
#
# COMPACT_ATOMS: atom_id res chain seq x y z
N MET A 1 -30.71 -16.29 -115.80
CA MET A 1 -30.25 -17.27 -114.80
C MET A 1 -29.60 -16.49 -113.65
N HIS A 2 -30.13 -16.66 -112.44
CA HIS A 2 -29.54 -16.41 -111.10
C HIS A 2 -28.58 -15.21 -110.92
N SER A 3 -28.86 -14.21 -110.08
CA SER A 3 -29.09 -14.38 -108.64
C SER A 3 -29.61 -13.10 -107.97
N ALA A 4 -30.51 -13.32 -106.99
CA ALA A 4 -30.63 -12.67 -105.67
C ALA A 4 -30.54 -11.13 -105.60
N VAL A 5 -31.64 -10.40 -105.42
CA VAL A 5 -32.35 -10.16 -104.14
C VAL A 5 -31.42 -9.62 -103.04
N LEU A 6 -31.55 -8.32 -102.75
CA LEU A 6 -31.82 -7.81 -101.39
C LEU A 6 -32.13 -6.31 -101.43
N ARG A 7 -33.43 -6.01 -101.40
CA ARG A 7 -33.96 -4.76 -100.85
C ARG A 7 -33.54 -4.69 -99.38
N LEU A 8 -32.67 -3.75 -99.01
CA LEU A 8 -32.60 -3.28 -97.62
C LEU A 8 -33.39 -1.98 -97.52
N ARG A 9 -34.69 -2.20 -97.31
CA ARG A 9 -35.68 -1.19 -96.95
C ARG A 9 -35.54 -0.97 -95.44
N SER A 10 -35.30 0.27 -95.04
CA SER A 10 -35.77 0.87 -93.79
C SER A 10 -35.48 0.08 -92.50
N GLY A 11 -34.28 0.24 -91.98
CA GLY A 11 -33.94 -0.03 -90.57
C GLY A 11 -33.55 1.25 -89.84
N MET A 12 -34.22 2.38 -90.11
CA MET A 12 -34.27 3.49 -89.15
C MET A 12 -35.28 3.11 -88.08
N GLU A 13 -34.93 2.15 -87.22
CA GLU A 13 -35.65 1.99 -85.97
C GLU A 13 -35.35 3.22 -85.11
N LEU A 14 -36.44 3.91 -84.76
CA LEU A 14 -36.48 4.96 -83.76
C LEU A 14 -35.84 4.44 -82.46
N ILE A 15 -34.56 4.68 -82.25
CA ILE A 15 -34.02 4.76 -80.89
C ILE A 15 -34.34 6.18 -80.43
N GLY A 16 -35.59 6.38 -80.02
CA GLY A 16 -35.90 7.45 -79.10
C GLY A 16 -35.10 7.18 -77.84
N SER A 17 -33.96 7.85 -77.70
CA SER A 17 -33.29 7.98 -76.43
C SER A 17 -34.17 8.87 -75.55
N THR A 18 -35.24 8.28 -75.00
CA THR A 18 -35.81 8.83 -73.78
C THR A 18 -34.70 8.73 -72.76
N ALA A 19 -34.01 9.86 -72.50
CA ALA A 19 -33.14 9.97 -71.36
C ALA A 19 -33.95 9.42 -70.17
N PRO A 20 -33.47 8.39 -69.45
CA PRO A 20 -34.21 7.87 -68.34
C PRO A 20 -34.50 9.07 -67.43
N GLN A 21 -35.78 9.38 -67.23
CA GLN A 21 -36.21 10.43 -66.32
C GLN A 21 -35.74 9.99 -64.93
N ARG A 22 -34.49 10.30 -64.62
CA ARG A 22 -33.88 9.97 -63.35
C ARG A 22 -34.68 10.75 -62.34
N ASN A 23 -35.36 10.04 -61.45
CA ASN A 23 -36.15 10.63 -60.40
C ASN A 23 -35.19 11.18 -59.34
N TRP A 24 -34.46 12.25 -59.69
CA TRP A 24 -33.45 12.91 -58.85
C TRP A 24 -34.02 13.29 -57.50
N ARG A 25 -35.27 13.77 -57.48
CA ARG A 25 -36.02 14.05 -56.25
C ARG A 25 -36.13 12.81 -55.35
N GLY A 26 -36.45 11.65 -55.93
CA GLY A 26 -36.56 10.39 -55.19
C GLY A 26 -35.20 9.87 -54.69
N ILE A 27 -34.13 10.04 -55.49
CA ILE A 27 -32.77 9.65 -55.11
C ILE A 27 -32.28 10.49 -53.92
N ILE A 28 -32.52 11.81 -53.95
CA ILE A 28 -32.13 12.71 -52.86
C ILE A 28 -32.87 12.35 -51.56
N ILE A 29 -34.17 12.07 -51.65
CA ILE A 29 -34.98 11.67 -50.49
C ILE A 29 -34.48 10.33 -49.93
N ALA A 30 -34.23 9.34 -50.79
CA ALA A 30 -33.72 8.04 -50.37
C ALA A 30 -32.35 8.16 -49.67
N LEU A 31 -31.43 8.97 -50.22
CA LEU A 31 -30.12 9.22 -49.61
C LEU A 31 -30.25 9.90 -48.23
N LEU A 32 -31.14 10.88 -48.09
CA LEU A 32 -31.37 11.57 -46.82
C LEU A 32 -31.88 10.63 -45.73
N VAL A 33 -32.82 9.74 -46.08
CA VAL A 33 -33.36 8.75 -45.15
C VAL A 33 -32.26 7.77 -44.72
N ILE A 34 -31.44 7.29 -45.65
CA ILE A 34 -30.33 6.37 -45.33
C ILE A 34 -29.33 7.03 -44.37
N VAL A 35 -28.92 8.29 -44.62
CA VAL A 35 -28.01 9.02 -43.73
C VAL A 35 -28.61 9.17 -42.33
N THR A 36 -29.90 9.47 -42.24
CA THR A 36 -30.60 9.63 -40.96
C THR A 36 -30.61 8.31 -40.17
N VAL A 37 -30.93 7.20 -40.83
CA VAL A 37 -30.93 5.88 -40.20
C VAL A 37 -29.53 5.47 -39.75
N LEU A 38 -28.51 5.67 -40.59
CA LEU A 38 -27.11 5.39 -40.22
C LEU A 38 -26.65 6.25 -39.04
N GLY A 39 -27.01 7.53 -39.01
CA GLY A 39 -26.70 8.43 -37.89
C GLY A 39 -27.34 7.98 -36.58
N LEU A 40 -28.60 7.53 -36.63
CA LEU A 40 -29.28 6.96 -35.47
C LEU A 40 -28.64 5.65 -35.00
N ILE A 41 -28.22 4.79 -35.92
CA ILE A 41 -27.51 3.53 -35.57
C ILE A 41 -26.19 3.85 -34.87
N VAL A 42 -25.37 4.74 -35.42
CA VAL A 42 -24.07 5.11 -34.81
C VAL A 42 -24.28 5.74 -33.43
N THR A 43 -25.28 6.61 -33.29
CA THR A 43 -25.60 7.24 -32.01
C THR A 43 -26.09 6.23 -30.99
N ALA A 44 -26.94 5.28 -31.40
CA ALA A 44 -27.40 4.19 -30.54
C ALA A 44 -26.23 3.29 -30.10
N ILE A 45 -25.30 2.98 -30.99
CA ILE A 45 -24.09 2.21 -30.63
C ILE A 45 -23.27 2.97 -29.59
N VAL A 46 -22.97 4.25 -29.81
CA VAL A 46 -22.17 5.05 -28.87
C VAL A 46 -22.87 5.22 -27.51
N LEU A 47 -24.21 5.26 -27.49
CA LEU A 47 -24.99 5.36 -26.26
C LEU A 47 -25.08 4.01 -25.52
N VAL A 48 -25.17 2.90 -26.26
CA VAL A 48 -25.30 1.54 -25.70
C VAL A 48 -23.96 0.93 -25.34
N THR A 49 -22.87 1.33 -26.01
CA THR A 49 -21.51 0.94 -25.61
C THR A 49 -21.16 1.71 -24.35
N PRO A 50 -21.13 1.07 -23.17
CA PRO A 50 -20.60 1.73 -21.99
C PRO A 50 -19.16 2.13 -22.31
N ARG A 51 -18.82 3.41 -22.09
CA ARG A 51 -17.42 3.81 -22.09
C ARG A 51 -16.77 3.02 -20.97
N GLU A 52 -15.79 2.18 -21.29
CA GLU A 52 -14.90 1.67 -20.26
C GLU A 52 -14.28 2.88 -19.60
N ILE A 53 -14.77 3.22 -18.41
CA ILE A 53 -14.10 4.19 -17.55
C ILE A 53 -12.79 3.49 -17.25
N GLU A 54 -11.68 3.96 -17.83
CA GLU A 54 -10.36 3.56 -17.39
C GLU A 54 -10.28 3.98 -15.92
N GLU A 55 -10.65 3.06 -15.03
CA GLU A 55 -10.48 3.22 -13.61
C GLU A 55 -8.98 3.32 -13.39
N ASN A 56 -8.53 4.56 -13.19
CA ASN A 56 -7.13 4.84 -12.95
C ASN A 56 -6.81 4.36 -11.52
N PHE A 57 -6.57 3.06 -11.36
CA PHE A 57 -6.19 2.42 -10.09
C PHE A 57 -4.81 2.86 -9.58
N GLY A 58 -4.20 3.88 -10.19
CA GLY A 58 -2.86 4.32 -9.92
C GLY A 58 -1.82 3.38 -10.54
N ASP A 59 -0.58 3.55 -10.07
CA ASP A 59 0.54 2.76 -10.55
C ASP A 59 0.42 1.29 -10.10
N LYS A 60 0.81 0.38 -11.00
CA LYS A 60 0.88 -1.05 -10.68
C LYS A 60 1.99 -1.30 -9.66
N LEU A 61 1.72 -2.16 -8.68
CA LEU A 61 2.70 -2.61 -7.71
C LEU A 61 3.94 -3.17 -8.42
N SER A 62 5.10 -2.58 -8.15
CA SER A 62 6.37 -3.03 -8.68
C SER A 62 7.03 -4.04 -7.75
N TYR A 63 7.83 -4.94 -8.30
CA TYR A 63 8.72 -5.79 -7.51
C TYR A 63 9.64 -4.96 -6.59
N LYS A 64 10.04 -3.76 -7.04
CA LYS A 64 10.84 -2.82 -6.24
C LYS A 64 10.10 -2.35 -4.98
N ASP A 65 8.78 -2.22 -5.04
CA ASP A 65 7.99 -1.76 -3.90
C ASP A 65 7.91 -2.85 -2.83
N VAL A 66 7.85 -4.12 -3.26
CA VAL A 66 7.86 -5.29 -2.38
C VAL A 66 9.22 -5.47 -1.71
N ILE A 67 10.33 -5.39 -2.48
CA ILE A 67 11.67 -5.60 -1.91
C ILE A 67 12.13 -4.46 -1.00
N ASN A 68 11.65 -3.24 -1.26
CA ASN A 68 11.97 -2.07 -0.44
C ASN A 68 11.02 -1.92 0.75
N HIS A 69 10.08 -2.85 0.95
CA HIS A 69 9.11 -2.80 2.04
C HIS A 69 8.33 -1.48 2.07
N HIS A 70 8.06 -0.89 0.89
CA HIS A 70 7.53 0.48 0.79
C HIS A 70 6.12 0.60 1.40
N PHE A 71 5.38 -0.49 1.38
CA PHE A 71 4.01 -0.59 1.88
C PHE A 71 3.91 -1.43 3.16
N ASP A 72 5.03 -1.72 3.82
CA ASP A 72 4.98 -2.47 5.07
C ASP A 72 4.29 -1.63 6.15
N PRO A 73 3.29 -2.21 6.85
CA PRO A 73 2.61 -1.49 7.91
C PRO A 73 3.60 -1.22 9.04
N LYS A 74 3.62 0.03 9.53
CA LYS A 74 4.40 0.37 10.70
C LYS A 74 3.89 -0.45 11.89
N PRO A 75 4.76 -1.21 12.59
CA PRO A 75 4.32 -2.03 13.70
C PRO A 75 3.91 -1.13 14.87
N PHE A 76 2.67 -1.29 15.35
CA PHE A 76 2.17 -0.59 16.52
C PHE A 76 2.50 -1.40 17.77
N HIS A 77 3.61 -1.03 18.43
CA HIS A 77 4.00 -1.63 19.69
C HIS A 77 3.30 -0.89 20.83
N ALA A 78 2.27 -1.53 21.40
CA ALA A 78 1.54 -1.02 22.54
C ALA A 78 1.36 -2.10 23.61
N SER A 79 1.48 -1.69 24.87
CA SER A 79 1.31 -2.54 26.04
C SER A 79 0.44 -1.86 27.08
N TRP A 80 -0.39 -2.65 27.73
CA TRP A 80 -1.19 -2.20 28.87
C TRP A 80 -0.35 -2.23 30.13
N ARG A 81 -0.28 -1.11 30.85
CA ARG A 81 0.33 -1.04 32.18
C ARG A 81 -0.70 -1.24 33.28
N SER A 82 -1.88 -0.66 33.09
CA SER A 82 -3.03 -0.76 34.00
C SER A 82 -4.31 -0.76 33.16
N GLY A 83 -5.47 -1.00 33.79
CA GLY A 83 -6.76 -1.01 33.11
C GLY A 83 -7.11 0.28 32.37
N SER A 84 -6.52 1.42 32.77
CA SER A 84 -6.72 2.72 32.13
C SER A 84 -5.43 3.38 31.62
N VAL A 85 -4.28 2.70 31.70
CA VAL A 85 -3.00 3.28 31.26
C VAL A 85 -2.38 2.41 30.17
N LEU A 86 -2.32 2.99 28.98
CA LEU A 86 -1.70 2.40 27.79
C LEU A 86 -0.31 3.00 27.58
N MET A 87 0.66 2.19 27.20
CA MET A 87 1.98 2.65 26.77
C MET A 87 2.17 2.24 25.32
N TYR A 88 2.53 3.18 24.46
CA TYR A 88 2.71 2.91 23.03
C TYR A 88 3.84 3.76 22.44
N ARG A 89 4.36 3.32 21.30
CA ARG A 89 5.32 4.09 20.52
C ARG A 89 4.57 5.06 19.60
N SER A 90 4.82 6.36 19.74
CA SER A 90 4.26 7.40 18.89
C SER A 90 4.91 7.40 17.51
N ASP A 91 4.28 8.07 16.54
CA ASP A 91 4.81 8.27 15.19
C ASP A 91 6.16 8.99 15.17
N ASP A 92 6.42 9.83 16.19
CA ASP A 92 7.71 10.48 16.41
C ASP A 92 8.83 9.50 16.83
N GLY A 93 8.48 8.24 17.10
CA GLY A 93 9.37 7.15 17.50
C GLY A 93 9.70 7.10 18.99
N GLY A 94 9.16 8.02 19.80
CA GLY A 94 9.26 8.00 21.26
C GLY A 94 8.18 7.15 21.92
N VAL A 95 8.35 6.83 23.19
CA VAL A 95 7.36 6.08 23.99
C VAL A 95 6.49 7.06 24.77
N VAL A 96 5.18 6.90 24.65
CA VAL A 96 4.15 7.74 25.27
C VAL A 96 3.30 6.89 26.19
N GLN A 97 3.00 7.44 27.37
CA GLN A 97 1.98 6.93 28.28
C GLN A 97 0.69 7.68 28.01
N PHE A 98 -0.37 6.95 27.71
CA PHE A 98 -1.72 7.47 27.53
C PHE A 98 -2.63 6.99 28.64
N ASP A 99 -3.26 7.95 29.30
CA ASP A 99 -4.24 7.73 30.34
C ASP A 99 -5.64 7.85 29.71
N CYS A 100 -6.35 6.73 29.66
CA CYS A 100 -7.66 6.59 29.02
C CYS A 100 -8.77 7.32 29.80
N ASP A 101 -8.62 7.49 31.11
CA ASP A 101 -9.64 8.11 31.97
C ASP A 101 -9.61 9.64 31.83
N SER A 102 -8.41 10.21 31.80
CA SER A 102 -8.18 11.66 31.66
C SER A 102 -7.98 12.11 30.21
N ASN A 103 -7.82 11.17 29.28
CA ASN A 103 -7.48 11.41 27.88
C ASN A 103 -6.19 12.26 27.73
N THR A 104 -5.19 11.97 28.58
CA THR A 104 -3.92 12.69 28.59
C THR A 104 -2.77 11.81 28.14
N SER A 105 -1.90 12.35 27.28
CA SER A 105 -0.69 11.69 26.81
C SER A 105 0.55 12.36 27.40
N THR A 106 1.43 11.56 28.01
CA THR A 106 2.70 12.02 28.59
C THR A 106 3.87 11.31 27.93
N LEU A 107 4.88 12.07 27.52
CA LEU A 107 6.10 11.52 26.93
C LEU A 107 6.98 10.86 28.01
N VAL A 108 7.27 9.58 27.82
CA VAL A 108 8.04 8.73 28.76
C VAL A 108 9.49 8.61 28.32
N MET A 109 9.73 8.41 27.02
CA MET A 109 11.06 8.24 26.45
C MET A 109 11.16 8.88 25.08
N ASP A 110 12.23 9.63 24.84
CA ASP A 110 12.51 10.27 23.56
C ASP A 110 12.99 9.26 22.51
N ASN A 111 12.81 9.59 21.23
CA ASN A 111 13.31 8.78 20.11
C ASN A 111 14.85 8.75 20.01
N THR A 112 15.55 9.66 20.70
CA THR A 112 17.01 9.78 20.65
C THR A 112 17.71 8.50 21.08
N THR A 113 17.29 7.89 22.19
CA THR A 113 17.85 6.64 22.70
C THR A 113 17.60 5.47 21.76
N PHE A 114 16.43 5.40 21.12
CA PHE A 114 16.13 4.36 20.13
C PHE A 114 17.01 4.46 18.88
N ARG A 115 17.25 5.69 18.40
CA ARG A 115 18.13 5.95 17.26
C ARG A 115 19.58 5.66 17.57
N GLU A 116 20.05 6.04 18.75
CA GLU A 116 21.41 5.77 19.21
C GLU A 116 21.70 4.27 19.29
N LEU A 117 20.73 3.49 19.78
CA LEU A 117 20.85 2.04 19.93
C LEU A 117 20.46 1.25 18.69
N ASN A 118 19.94 1.92 17.66
CA ASN A 118 19.36 1.31 16.47
C ASN A 118 18.38 0.16 16.82
N THR A 119 17.44 0.43 17.72
CA THR A 119 16.46 -0.56 18.19
C THR A 119 15.04 -0.04 18.10
N GLU A 120 14.11 -0.95 17.89
CA GLU A 120 12.67 -0.67 17.85
C GLU A 120 11.89 -1.35 18.99
N SER A 121 12.52 -2.32 19.63
CA SER A 121 11.93 -3.12 20.70
C SER A 121 12.23 -2.50 22.05
N TYR A 122 11.26 -2.57 22.96
CA TYR A 122 11.41 -2.15 24.34
C TYR A 122 10.46 -2.93 25.23
N GLU A 123 10.80 -3.04 26.51
CA GLU A 123 9.92 -3.61 27.52
C GLU A 123 9.95 -2.73 28.75
N ILE A 124 8.77 -2.44 29.31
CA ILE A 124 8.63 -1.54 30.46
C ILE A 124 8.36 -2.38 31.70
N SER A 125 9.01 -2.04 32.81
CA SER A 125 8.76 -2.63 34.13
C SER A 125 7.29 -2.49 34.54
N ALA A 126 6.78 -3.45 35.31
CA ALA A 126 5.40 -3.41 35.79
C ALA A 126 5.09 -2.15 36.62
N ASP A 127 6.07 -1.62 37.35
CA ASP A 127 5.92 -0.37 38.09
C ASP A 127 6.04 0.91 37.23
N GLY A 128 6.41 0.78 35.95
CA GLY A 128 6.54 1.87 34.98
C GLY A 128 7.65 2.87 35.28
N LYS A 129 8.66 2.49 36.07
CA LYS A 129 9.81 3.38 36.39
C LYS A 129 11.03 3.09 35.53
N PHE A 130 11.15 1.86 35.05
CA PHE A 130 12.27 1.41 34.24
C PHE A 130 11.79 0.82 32.91
N ALA A 131 12.63 0.94 31.90
CA ALA A 131 12.47 0.26 30.64
C ALA A 131 13.78 -0.44 30.27
N ILE A 132 13.70 -1.59 29.62
CA ILE A 132 14.85 -2.26 29.00
C ILE A 132 14.75 -2.12 27.49
N LEU A 133 15.91 -1.87 26.88
CA LEU A 133 16.06 -1.78 25.44
C LEU A 133 17.11 -2.79 24.99
N PRO A 134 16.72 -3.84 24.24
CA PRO A 134 17.69 -4.70 23.55
C PRO A 134 18.35 -3.91 22.41
N TYR A 135 19.65 -4.02 22.26
CA TYR A 135 20.42 -3.46 21.16
C TYR A 135 21.48 -4.46 20.71
N ASP A 136 22.02 -4.28 19.50
CA ASP A 136 22.98 -5.22 18.89
C ASP A 136 22.41 -6.66 18.86
N ILE A 137 21.20 -6.78 18.30
CA ILE A 137 20.41 -8.02 18.29
C ILE A 137 20.94 -8.97 17.21
N ASN A 138 21.39 -10.14 17.65
CA ASN A 138 21.86 -11.22 16.79
C ASN A 138 20.84 -12.37 16.81
N TYR A 139 20.07 -12.51 15.74
CA TYR A 139 19.07 -13.57 15.61
C TYR A 139 19.73 -14.94 15.38
N ILE A 140 19.35 -15.93 16.18
CA ILE A 140 19.76 -17.33 16.03
C ILE A 140 18.65 -18.10 15.30
N TYR A 141 17.41 -17.91 15.75
CA TYR A 141 16.20 -18.50 15.17
C TYR A 141 15.09 -17.45 15.11
N ARG A 142 13.89 -17.85 14.63
CA ARG A 142 12.73 -16.96 14.44
C ARG A 142 12.38 -16.11 15.67
N HIS A 143 12.47 -16.68 16.87
CA HIS A 143 12.12 -16.01 18.13
C HIS A 143 13.25 -16.07 19.17
N SER A 144 14.44 -16.51 18.77
CA SER A 144 15.58 -16.67 19.65
C SER A 144 16.70 -15.80 19.14
N PHE A 145 17.18 -14.92 20.00
CA PHE A 145 18.23 -13.98 19.67
C PHE A 145 19.12 -13.75 20.89
N VAL A 146 20.31 -13.26 20.64
CA VAL A 146 21.25 -12.81 21.65
C VAL A 146 21.44 -11.31 21.46
N ALA A 147 21.28 -10.54 22.52
CA ALA A 147 21.36 -9.08 22.45
C ALA A 147 22.02 -8.49 23.69
N LYS A 148 22.53 -7.28 23.56
CA LYS A 148 22.96 -6.45 24.68
C LYS A 148 21.75 -5.66 25.16
N TYR A 149 21.71 -5.28 26.44
CA TYR A 149 20.55 -4.60 27.01
C TYR A 149 20.99 -3.33 27.74
N LYS A 150 20.28 -2.23 27.48
CA LYS A 150 20.36 -1.00 28.29
C LYS A 150 19.14 -0.89 29.18
N LEU A 151 19.38 -0.51 30.42
CA LEU A 151 18.37 -0.17 31.41
C LEU A 151 18.17 1.35 31.41
N PHE A 152 16.97 1.79 31.04
CA PHE A 152 16.56 3.18 31.05
C PHE A 152 15.72 3.49 32.28
N ASN A 153 16.06 4.56 33.00
CA ASN A 153 15.26 5.10 34.09
C ASN A 153 14.40 6.24 33.58
N ILE A 154 13.08 6.07 33.67
CA ILE A 154 12.08 6.99 33.13
C ILE A 154 12.12 8.34 33.87
N LYS A 155 12.34 8.32 35.19
CA LYS A 155 12.30 9.54 36.00
C LYS A 155 13.51 10.43 35.78
N THR A 156 14.70 9.83 35.68
CA THR A 156 15.96 10.57 35.51
C THR A 156 16.35 10.76 34.04
N ARG A 157 15.65 10.09 33.11
CA ARG A 157 15.97 10.03 31.67
C ARG A 157 17.41 9.61 31.40
N SER A 158 17.95 8.77 32.26
CA SER A 158 19.31 8.24 32.16
C SER A 158 19.26 6.75 31.85
N HIS A 159 20.19 6.27 31.03
CA HIS A 159 20.35 4.85 30.77
C HIS A 159 21.71 4.32 31.23
N ARG A 160 21.79 3.03 31.49
CA ARG A 160 23.03 2.32 31.83
C ARG A 160 23.02 0.92 31.23
N ASP A 161 24.20 0.34 31.04
CA ASP A 161 24.29 -1.05 30.59
C ASP A 161 23.80 -2.02 31.67
N LEU A 162 23.09 -3.06 31.22
CA LEU A 162 22.63 -4.12 32.11
C LEU A 162 23.83 -5.02 32.47
N VAL A 163 24.10 -5.14 33.76
CA VAL A 163 25.19 -5.98 34.28
C VAL A 163 24.59 -7.19 34.98
N GLY A 164 25.10 -8.39 34.67
CA GLY A 164 24.66 -9.63 35.30
C GLY A 164 25.18 -9.78 36.73
N PRO A 165 24.53 -10.60 37.58
CA PRO A 165 24.92 -10.79 38.98
C PRO A 165 26.30 -11.44 39.16
N SER A 166 26.80 -12.15 38.14
CA SER A 166 28.04 -12.93 38.17
C SER A 166 29.25 -12.22 37.55
N THR A 167 29.08 -11.00 37.01
CA THR A 167 30.17 -10.27 36.37
C THR A 167 30.50 -9.04 37.22
N PRO A 168 31.63 -9.00 37.95
CA PRO A 168 32.12 -7.72 38.47
C PRO A 168 32.30 -6.79 37.26
N GLN A 169 31.98 -5.50 37.42
CA GLN A 169 32.13 -4.43 36.42
C GLN A 169 33.41 -4.58 35.57
N GLN A 170 33.35 -5.43 34.56
CA GLN A 170 34.36 -5.64 33.57
C GLN A 170 33.60 -5.40 32.29
N GLU A 171 33.84 -4.21 31.76
CA GLU A 171 34.09 -3.77 30.38
C GLU A 171 34.10 -4.80 29.22
N GLY A 172 33.60 -6.01 29.41
CA GLY A 172 33.26 -6.97 28.37
C GLY A 172 31.79 -6.78 27.99
N GLU A 173 31.52 -6.76 26.70
CA GLU A 173 30.16 -6.62 26.18
C GLU A 173 29.32 -7.84 26.55
N LEU A 174 28.57 -7.75 27.65
CA LEU A 174 27.69 -8.81 28.12
C LEU A 174 26.49 -8.96 27.18
N THR A 175 26.36 -10.14 26.60
CA THR A 175 25.21 -10.50 25.78
C THR A 175 24.28 -11.43 26.55
N PHE A 176 22.98 -11.29 26.28
CA PHE A 176 21.93 -12.03 26.97
C PHE A 176 21.02 -12.72 25.95
N GLN A 177 20.66 -13.98 26.23
CA GLN A 177 19.71 -14.77 25.44
C GLN A 177 18.26 -14.39 25.75
N CYS A 178 17.98 -13.96 26.98
CA CYS A 178 16.65 -13.57 27.41
C CYS A 178 16.75 -12.58 28.56
N VAL A 179 15.96 -11.52 28.50
CA VAL A 179 15.73 -10.59 29.61
C VAL A 179 14.24 -10.27 29.60
N THR A 180 13.57 -10.40 30.74
CA THR A 180 12.15 -10.04 30.89
C THR A 180 11.88 -9.50 32.28
N TRP A 181 10.87 -8.64 32.38
CA TRP A 181 10.44 -8.11 33.67
C TRP A 181 9.61 -9.13 34.45
N SER A 182 9.68 -9.02 35.77
CA SER A 182 8.71 -9.66 36.66
C SER A 182 7.33 -9.00 36.48
N PRO A 183 6.23 -9.75 36.70
CA PRO A 183 4.87 -9.22 36.55
C PRO A 183 4.51 -8.14 37.58
N VAL A 184 5.30 -8.00 38.65
CA VAL A 184 5.05 -7.03 39.73
C VAL A 184 6.34 -6.35 40.13
N GLY A 185 6.30 -5.02 40.21
CA GLY A 185 7.45 -4.20 40.62
C GLY A 185 8.44 -3.98 39.47
N ASN A 186 9.73 -4.10 39.79
CA ASN A 186 10.85 -3.80 38.89
C ASN A 186 11.96 -4.86 38.97
N SER A 187 11.65 -6.06 39.46
CA SER A 187 12.58 -7.18 39.36
C SER A 187 12.61 -7.69 37.92
N LEU A 188 13.75 -8.18 37.46
CA LEU A 188 13.91 -8.76 36.13
C LEU A 188 14.62 -10.10 36.22
N VAL A 189 14.40 -10.96 35.24
CA VAL A 189 15.12 -12.21 35.06
C VAL A 189 15.95 -12.07 33.80
N SER A 190 17.23 -12.43 33.88
CA SER A 190 18.12 -12.46 32.72
C SER A 190 18.81 -13.82 32.61
N ARG A 191 19.00 -14.27 31.38
CA ARG A 191 19.81 -15.44 31.02
C ARG A 191 20.96 -14.96 30.15
N GLN A 192 22.17 -15.15 30.64
CA GLN A 192 23.39 -14.82 29.91
C GLN A 192 23.57 -15.75 28.71
N GLY A 193 24.09 -15.17 27.62
CA GLY A 193 24.25 -15.83 26.32
C GLY A 193 25.54 -16.58 26.12
#